data_AF-A0A0M3QK17-F1
#
_entry.id   AF-A0A0M3QK17-F1
#
_cell.length_a   1.000
_cell.length_b   1.000
_cell.length_c   1.000
_cell.angle_alpha   90.00
_cell.angle_beta   90.00
_cell.angle_gamma   90.00
#
_symmetry.space_group_name_H-M   'P 1'
#
loop_
_entity.id
_entity.type
_entity.pdbx_description
1 polymer ?
#
loop_
_entity_poly.entity_id
_entity_poly.type
_entity_poly.pdbx_seq_one_letter_code
_entity_poly.pdbx_strand_id
1 'polypeptide(L)'
;MSDAVGGSAAGTTDWSPAGTTGGSPTGGAAAGSTTGPADGPTHRPTPLTTGGAAAAGSATGATGGSSAGPRGLVVGVGASRGVPVDEVHGLVEEALREAGLSTSDVVALATVDAKAAEPGVLGAAERLGVPLWTYGAERLARVPVENPSPAALRAVGTPSVAEAAALAGGGELLVPKRRSAPAGRPAGVTCAIARLGSRTPSTTAVTRPQRT
;
A
#
# COMPACT_ATOMS: atom_id res chain seq x y z
N MET A 1 -25.77 34.39 47.41
CA MET A 1 -24.35 34.72 47.68
C MET A 1 -23.53 33.57 47.15
N SER A 2 -22.60 33.66 46.22
CA SER A 2 -22.29 34.55 45.10
C SER A 2 -21.25 33.76 44.28
N ASP A 3 -21.22 34.02 42.99
CA ASP A 3 -20.43 33.39 41.94
C ASP A 3 -18.93 33.19 42.20
N ALA A 4 -18.35 32.20 41.51
CA ALA A 4 -16.95 32.24 41.08
C ALA A 4 -16.79 31.59 39.70
N VAL A 5 -16.74 32.46 38.70
CA VAL A 5 -16.26 32.26 37.33
C VAL A 5 -14.72 32.37 37.27
N GLY A 6 -14.10 31.64 36.35
CA GLY A 6 -12.72 31.81 35.88
C GLY A 6 -12.28 30.54 35.17
N GLY A 7 -12.09 30.46 33.85
CA GLY A 7 -11.55 31.46 32.92
C GLY A 7 -10.09 31.12 32.66
N SER A 8 -9.79 30.35 31.61
CA SER A 8 -8.45 30.32 31.03
C SER A 8 -8.52 29.99 29.54
N ALA A 9 -8.32 31.03 28.75
CA ALA A 9 -8.05 30.97 27.33
C ALA A 9 -6.53 31.10 27.11
N ALA A 10 -5.98 30.19 26.33
CA ALA A 10 -4.70 30.31 25.65
C ALA A 10 -4.88 29.54 24.33
N GLY A 11 -4.65 30.07 23.13
CA GLY A 11 -3.80 31.16 22.73
C GLY A 11 -2.79 30.60 21.70
N THR A 12 -2.80 31.17 20.48
CA THR A 12 -1.79 31.10 19.40
C THR A 12 -1.67 29.74 18.66
N THR A 13 -1.54 29.65 17.33
CA THR A 13 -0.90 30.55 16.37
C THR A 13 -1.49 30.37 14.96
N ASP A 14 -1.78 31.49 14.31
CA ASP A 14 -2.10 31.66 12.89
C ASP A 14 -0.81 31.59 12.06
N TRP A 15 -0.78 30.71 11.05
CA TRP A 15 0.35 30.57 10.11
C TRP A 15 -0.02 31.20 8.77
N SER A 16 0.64 32.32 8.46
CA SER A 16 0.64 32.98 7.14
C SER A 16 1.91 32.65 6.36
N PRO A 17 1.84 32.56 5.02
CA PRO A 17 2.98 32.91 4.19
C PRO A 17 2.68 34.06 3.22
N ALA A 18 3.57 35.05 3.24
CA ALA A 18 3.69 36.13 2.27
C ALA A 18 4.10 35.61 0.89
N GLY A 19 3.65 36.33 -0.15
CA GLY A 19 3.85 35.98 -1.55
C GLY A 19 5.23 36.30 -2.10
N THR A 20 5.46 35.85 -3.34
CA THR A 20 6.36 36.52 -4.28
C THR A 20 5.92 36.22 -5.71
N THR A 21 6.19 37.20 -6.55
CA THR A 21 5.68 37.51 -7.88
C THR A 21 6.28 36.70 -9.02
N GLY A 22 5.49 36.54 -10.10
CA GLY A 22 5.93 36.96 -11.44
C GLY A 22 6.17 35.87 -12.49
N GLY A 23 5.35 35.91 -13.55
CA GLY A 23 5.80 35.66 -14.93
C GLY A 23 5.16 34.46 -15.63
N SER A 24 4.33 34.73 -16.64
CA SER A 24 4.18 33.83 -17.81
C SER A 24 3.62 34.61 -19.01
N PRO A 25 4.30 34.60 -20.17
CA PRO A 25 3.72 34.93 -21.46
C PRO A 25 3.07 33.69 -22.08
N THR A 26 1.86 33.81 -22.62
CA THR A 26 1.23 32.78 -23.46
C THR A 26 1.17 33.25 -24.91
N GLY A 27 1.84 32.50 -25.77
CA GLY A 27 1.68 32.55 -27.22
C GLY A 27 2.02 31.18 -27.82
N GLY A 28 1.15 30.68 -28.70
CA GLY A 28 1.55 29.79 -29.80
C GLY A 28 1.26 28.29 -29.68
N ALA A 29 0.02 27.92 -30.00
CA ALA A 29 -0.44 26.84 -30.89
C ALA A 29 0.39 25.57 -31.21
N ALA A 30 -0.36 24.45 -31.15
CA ALA A 30 -0.49 23.35 -32.12
C ALA A 30 0.62 22.28 -32.29
N ALA A 31 0.25 21.03 -32.02
CA ALA A 31 0.03 19.94 -33.01
C ALA A 31 0.14 18.58 -32.32
N GLY A 32 -0.79 17.67 -32.63
CA GLY A 32 -0.92 16.38 -31.96
C GLY A 32 0.05 15.30 -32.44
N SER A 33 0.07 14.21 -31.70
CA SER A 33 0.28 12.87 -32.26
C SER A 33 -0.28 11.82 -31.30
N THR A 34 -1.17 11.01 -31.86
CA THR A 34 -1.67 9.73 -31.35
C THR A 34 -0.53 8.78 -31.00
N THR A 35 -0.62 8.12 -29.86
CA THR A 35 0.05 6.83 -29.63
C THR A 35 -0.86 5.99 -28.74
N GLY A 36 -1.16 4.77 -29.19
CA GLY A 36 -2.06 3.82 -28.54
C GLY A 36 -1.58 3.35 -27.16
N PRO A 37 -2.33 2.45 -26.50
CA PRO A 37 -2.02 2.00 -25.16
C PRO A 37 -0.68 1.27 -25.16
N ALA A 38 0.32 1.85 -24.50
CA ALA A 38 1.54 1.15 -24.15
C ALA A 38 1.20 0.11 -23.09
N ASP A 39 1.27 -1.18 -23.45
CA ASP A 39 1.48 -2.25 -22.49
C ASP A 39 2.81 -1.96 -21.77
N GLY A 40 2.70 -1.29 -20.62
CA GLY A 40 3.85 -0.93 -19.79
C GLY A 40 4.56 -2.19 -19.28
N PRO A 41 5.89 -2.15 -19.10
CA PRO A 41 6.64 -3.29 -18.61
C PRO A 41 6.12 -3.72 -17.24
N THR A 42 5.78 -5.01 -17.11
CA THR A 42 5.45 -5.66 -15.85
C THR A 42 6.70 -5.69 -14.97
N HIS A 43 6.99 -4.59 -14.27
CA HIS A 43 8.06 -4.57 -13.28
C HIS A 43 7.69 -5.53 -12.14
N ARG A 44 8.38 -6.66 -12.08
CA ARG A 44 8.30 -7.62 -10.99
C ARG A 44 8.58 -6.88 -9.67
N PRO A 45 7.77 -7.04 -8.61
CA PRO A 45 8.15 -6.52 -7.30
C PRO A 45 9.55 -7.06 -6.96
N THR A 46 10.42 -6.24 -6.39
CA THR A 46 11.76 -6.67 -5.99
C THR A 46 11.63 -7.24 -4.57
N PRO A 47 11.58 -8.58 -4.38
CA PRO A 47 11.63 -9.11 -3.04
C PRO A 47 13.02 -8.84 -2.47
N LEU A 48 13.09 -8.18 -1.31
CA LEU A 48 14.25 -8.29 -0.44
C LEU A 48 14.11 -9.65 0.26
N THR A 49 14.90 -10.64 -0.16
CA THR A 49 14.91 -11.96 0.46
C THR A 49 16.09 -12.05 1.42
N THR A 50 15.80 -12.32 2.70
CA THR A 50 16.76 -12.91 3.64
C THR A 50 16.43 -14.40 3.67
N GLY A 51 17.43 -15.25 3.40
CA GLY A 51 17.24 -16.63 2.93
C GLY A 51 16.45 -17.57 3.85
N GLY A 52 15.65 -18.45 3.20
CA GLY A 52 14.99 -19.64 3.77
C GLY A 52 14.01 -20.26 2.77
N ALA A 53 14.12 -21.56 2.47
CA ALA A 53 13.48 -22.24 1.34
C ALA A 53 12.40 -23.28 1.71
N ALA A 54 11.42 -23.40 0.78
CA ALA A 54 10.53 -24.54 0.45
C ALA A 54 9.37 -24.90 1.44
N ALA A 55 8.20 -25.43 1.04
CA ALA A 55 7.91 -26.30 -0.10
C ALA A 55 6.43 -26.23 -0.57
N ALA A 56 6.21 -26.62 -1.83
CA ALA A 56 4.90 -26.87 -2.44
C ALA A 56 4.42 -28.31 -2.19
N GLY A 57 3.11 -28.50 -2.07
CA GLY A 57 2.44 -29.81 -2.12
C GLY A 57 1.17 -29.71 -2.97
N SER A 58 0.92 -30.69 -3.83
CA SER A 58 -0.20 -30.75 -4.79
C SER A 58 -1.20 -31.85 -4.43
N ALA A 59 -2.49 -31.68 -4.77
CA ALA A 59 -3.35 -32.77 -5.26
C ALA A 59 -4.70 -32.28 -5.87
N THR A 60 -4.90 -32.68 -7.14
CA THR A 60 -6.10 -33.09 -7.92
C THR A 60 -7.56 -32.78 -7.51
N GLY A 61 -8.28 -32.10 -8.44
CA GLY A 61 -9.51 -32.58 -9.11
C GLY A 61 -10.90 -32.14 -8.60
N ALA A 62 -11.59 -31.23 -9.34
CA ALA A 62 -13.07 -31.23 -9.55
C ALA A 62 -13.52 -30.16 -10.58
N THR A 63 -14.55 -30.51 -11.35
CA THR A 63 -15.22 -29.76 -12.43
C THR A 63 -16.13 -28.63 -11.88
N GLY A 64 -16.09 -27.45 -12.50
CA GLY A 64 -17.19 -26.47 -12.46
C GLY A 64 -17.40 -25.69 -11.16
N GLY A 65 -16.47 -24.81 -10.82
CA GLY A 65 -16.62 -23.77 -9.80
C GLY A 65 -15.32 -22.95 -9.74
N SER A 66 -15.40 -21.62 -9.76
CA SER A 66 -14.21 -20.76 -9.75
C SER A 66 -13.32 -21.11 -8.55
N SER A 67 -12.21 -21.80 -8.82
CA SER A 67 -11.26 -22.25 -7.81
C SER A 67 -10.54 -21.02 -7.24
N ALA A 68 -11.11 -20.44 -6.20
CA ALA A 68 -10.37 -19.59 -5.28
C ALA A 68 -9.66 -20.50 -4.28
N GLY A 69 -8.52 -21.08 -4.69
CA GLY A 69 -7.52 -21.53 -3.71
C GLY A 69 -7.16 -20.36 -2.77
N PRO A 70 -6.59 -20.62 -1.58
CA PRO A 70 -6.31 -19.58 -0.60
C PRO A 70 -5.47 -18.48 -1.24
N ARG A 71 -6.11 -17.33 -1.45
CA ARG A 71 -5.47 -16.16 -2.05
C ARG A 71 -4.75 -15.45 -0.91
N GLY A 72 -3.43 -15.48 -0.94
CA GLY A 72 -2.60 -14.85 0.08
C GLY A 72 -2.96 -13.37 0.30
N LEU A 73 -2.76 -12.91 1.52
CA LEU A 73 -2.97 -11.54 1.95
C LEU A 73 -1.67 -10.74 1.81
N VAL A 74 -1.79 -9.54 1.25
CA VAL A 74 -0.71 -8.55 1.24
C VAL A 74 -1.11 -7.43 2.19
N VAL A 75 -0.21 -7.09 3.11
CA VAL A 75 -0.42 -5.99 4.04
C VAL A 75 0.45 -4.82 3.62
N GLY A 76 -0.18 -3.77 3.11
CA GLY A 76 0.50 -2.52 2.78
C GLY A 76 0.72 -1.67 4.02
N VAL A 77 1.93 -1.16 4.22
CA VAL A 77 2.36 -0.44 5.42
C VAL A 77 2.97 0.91 5.05
N GLY A 78 2.44 1.98 5.65
CA GLY A 78 3.05 3.30 5.68
C GLY A 78 3.55 3.61 7.09
N ALA A 79 4.77 4.11 7.21
CA ALA A 79 5.41 4.36 8.51
C ALA A 79 6.19 5.67 8.51
N SER A 80 6.08 6.44 9.60
CA SER A 80 6.97 7.54 9.94
C SER A 80 8.39 7.03 10.22
N ARG A 81 9.39 7.92 10.16
CA ARG A 81 10.79 7.53 10.43
C ARG A 81 10.96 7.14 11.90
N GLY A 82 11.66 6.04 12.16
CA GLY A 82 12.05 5.60 13.50
C GLY A 82 10.90 5.02 14.33
N VAL A 83 9.78 4.66 13.69
CA VAL A 83 8.71 3.96 14.41
C VAL A 83 9.22 2.59 14.91
N PRO A 84 8.86 2.18 16.13
CA PRO A 84 9.28 0.90 16.66
C PRO A 84 8.60 -0.25 15.91
N VAL A 85 9.32 -1.38 15.79
CA VAL A 85 8.81 -2.61 15.17
C VAL A 85 7.50 -3.06 15.81
N ASP A 86 7.37 -2.94 17.14
CA ASP A 86 6.17 -3.32 17.88
C ASP A 86 4.93 -2.53 17.48
N GLU A 87 5.06 -1.25 17.12
CA GLU A 87 3.92 -0.46 16.65
C GLU A 87 3.46 -0.92 15.27
N VAL A 88 4.40 -1.25 14.38
CA VAL A 88 4.07 -1.77 13.05
C VAL A 88 3.43 -3.14 13.16
N HIS A 89 4.08 -4.07 13.87
CA HIS A 89 3.60 -5.42 14.06
C HIS A 89 2.25 -5.45 14.76
N GLY A 90 2.10 -4.70 15.86
CA GLY A 90 0.86 -4.64 16.63
C GLY A 90 -0.31 -4.13 15.81
N LEU A 91 -0.12 -3.08 15.00
CA LEU A 91 -1.18 -2.58 14.11
C LEU A 91 -1.58 -3.63 13.06
N VAL A 92 -0.62 -4.37 12.50
CA VAL A 92 -0.90 -5.42 11.51
C VAL A 92 -1.69 -6.57 12.14
N GLU A 93 -1.26 -7.07 13.30
CA GLU A 93 -1.96 -8.13 14.03
C GLU A 93 -3.37 -7.70 14.45
N GLU A 94 -3.52 -6.48 14.95
CA GLU A 94 -4.82 -5.91 15.31
C GLU A 94 -5.76 -5.85 14.12
N ALA A 95 -5.29 -5.31 12.98
CA ALA A 95 -6.10 -5.21 11.77
C ALA A 95 -6.52 -6.57 11.21
N LEU A 96 -5.65 -7.58 11.25
CA LEU A 96 -5.98 -8.96 10.85
C LEU A 96 -7.01 -9.57 11.80
N ARG A 97 -6.78 -9.47 13.11
CA ARG A 97 -7.66 -10.00 14.15
C ARG A 97 -9.06 -9.40 14.06
N GLU A 98 -9.18 -8.09 13.90
CA GLU A 98 -10.47 -7.39 13.78
C GLU A 98 -11.23 -7.79 12.52
N ALA A 99 -10.52 -8.10 11.44
CA ALA A 99 -11.12 -8.56 10.18
C ALA A 99 -11.40 -10.08 10.15
N GLY A 100 -11.07 -10.82 11.22
CA GLY A 100 -11.20 -12.28 11.25
C GLY A 100 -10.25 -12.99 10.28
N LEU A 101 -9.12 -12.37 9.94
CA LEU A 101 -8.11 -12.89 9.01
C LEU A 101 -6.96 -13.54 9.79
N SER A 102 -6.37 -14.60 9.24
CA SER A 102 -5.23 -15.26 9.85
C SER A 102 -3.91 -14.59 9.46
N THR A 103 -2.99 -14.46 10.41
CA THR A 103 -1.60 -14.07 10.13
C THR A 103 -0.90 -15.07 9.21
N SER A 104 -1.29 -16.35 9.24
CA SER A 104 -0.76 -17.39 8.34
C SER A 104 -1.11 -17.17 6.87
N ASP A 105 -2.14 -16.38 6.58
CA ASP A 105 -2.54 -16.07 5.20
C ASP A 105 -1.74 -14.91 4.62
N VAL A 106 -0.96 -14.19 5.45
CA VAL A 106 -0.10 -13.09 5.01
C VAL A 106 1.08 -13.66 4.22
N VAL A 107 1.22 -13.22 2.98
CA VAL A 107 2.31 -13.66 2.08
C VAL A 107 3.38 -12.60 1.90
N ALA A 108 3.10 -11.35 2.24
CA ALA A 108 4.06 -10.25 2.18
C ALA A 108 3.58 -9.03 2.97
N LEU A 109 4.54 -8.28 3.50
CA LEU A 109 4.35 -6.85 3.74
C LEU A 109 4.71 -6.07 2.48
N ALA A 110 4.07 -4.93 2.24
CA ALA A 110 4.33 -4.08 1.10
C ALA A 110 4.49 -2.60 1.51
N THR A 111 5.41 -1.86 0.88
CA THR A 111 5.58 -0.43 1.14
C THR A 111 6.14 0.32 -0.08
N VAL A 112 6.39 1.63 0.06
CA VAL A 112 7.06 2.45 -0.95
C VAL A 112 8.58 2.29 -0.87
N ASP A 113 9.30 2.38 -1.98
CA ASP A 113 10.77 2.22 -2.02
C ASP A 113 11.51 3.14 -1.03
N ALA A 114 11.01 4.36 -0.80
CA ALA A 114 11.57 5.29 0.19
C ALA A 114 11.54 4.74 1.65
N LYS A 115 10.82 3.64 1.88
CA LYS A 115 10.66 2.94 3.17
C LYS A 115 11.22 1.52 3.17
N ALA A 116 11.92 1.11 2.10
CA ALA A 116 12.52 -0.21 1.98
C ALA A 116 13.49 -0.54 3.13
N ALA A 117 14.20 0.48 3.66
CA ALA A 117 15.19 0.33 4.73
C ALA A 117 14.69 0.85 6.09
N GLU A 118 13.39 1.10 6.26
CA GLU A 118 12.84 1.57 7.53
C GLU A 118 12.88 0.41 8.56
N PRO A 119 13.63 0.53 9.67
CA PRO A 119 13.82 -0.60 10.61
C PRO A 119 12.52 -1.14 11.18
N GLY A 120 11.55 -0.27 11.46
CA GLY A 120 10.23 -0.66 11.96
C GLY A 120 9.46 -1.55 10.98
N VAL A 121 9.57 -1.29 9.67
CA VAL A 121 8.87 -2.06 8.63
C VAL A 121 9.60 -3.36 8.33
N LEU A 122 10.94 -3.31 8.21
CA LEU A 122 11.76 -4.50 8.00
C LEU A 122 11.62 -5.49 9.16
N GLY A 123 11.78 -5.01 10.40
CA GLY A 123 11.64 -5.88 11.57
C GLY A 123 10.25 -6.47 11.73
N ALA A 124 9.20 -5.78 11.27
CA ALA A 124 7.84 -6.33 11.28
C ALA A 124 7.68 -7.45 10.24
N ALA A 125 8.24 -7.29 9.04
CA ALA A 125 8.26 -8.34 8.03
C ALA A 125 9.03 -9.58 8.51
N GLU A 126 10.18 -9.38 9.14
CA GLU A 126 11.00 -10.44 9.74
C GLU A 126 10.25 -11.17 10.86
N ARG A 127 9.57 -10.45 11.76
CA ARG A 127 8.76 -11.06 12.83
C ARG A 127 7.60 -11.90 12.31
N LEU A 128 6.97 -11.46 11.22
CA LEU A 128 5.91 -12.21 10.55
C LEU A 128 6.46 -13.37 9.68
N GLY A 129 7.77 -13.42 9.43
CA GLY A 129 8.39 -14.43 8.57
C GLY A 129 8.02 -14.29 7.10
N VAL A 130 7.65 -13.08 6.65
CA VAL A 130 7.20 -12.81 5.27
C VAL A 130 8.15 -11.82 4.57
N PRO A 131 8.28 -11.89 3.24
CA PRO A 131 9.07 -10.91 2.49
C PRO A 131 8.48 -9.49 2.60
N LEU A 132 9.34 -8.50 2.47
CA LEU A 132 8.95 -7.11 2.20
C LEU A 132 9.00 -6.83 0.70
N TRP A 133 7.88 -6.43 0.13
CA TRP A 133 7.79 -5.91 -1.23
C TRP A 133 7.84 -4.39 -1.22
N THR A 134 8.56 -3.82 -2.17
CA THR A 134 8.65 -2.37 -2.32
C THR A 134 8.22 -1.96 -3.72
N TYR A 135 7.63 -0.78 -3.81
CA TYR A 135 7.14 -0.21 -5.05
C TYR A 135 7.55 1.26 -5.17
N GLY A 136 7.92 1.67 -6.37
CA GLY A 136 8.18 3.06 -6.68
C GLY A 136 6.95 3.94 -6.49
N ALA A 137 7.16 5.16 -6.01
CA ALA A 137 6.11 6.16 -5.79
C ALA A 137 5.19 6.35 -7.00
N GLU A 138 5.77 6.43 -8.20
CA GLU A 138 5.06 6.61 -9.47
C GLU A 138 4.06 5.48 -9.78
N ARG A 139 4.39 4.25 -9.38
CA ARG A 139 3.48 3.11 -9.51
C ARG A 139 2.35 3.22 -8.50
N LEU A 140 2.69 3.51 -7.24
CA LEU A 140 1.71 3.66 -6.17
C LEU A 140 0.73 4.82 -6.42
N ALA A 141 1.20 5.90 -7.06
CA ALA A 141 0.38 7.05 -7.43
C ALA A 141 -0.76 6.71 -8.42
N ARG A 142 -0.60 5.63 -9.19
CA ARG A 142 -1.60 5.17 -10.19
C ARG A 142 -2.61 4.19 -9.62
N VAL A 143 -2.41 3.74 -8.38
CA VAL A 143 -3.32 2.80 -7.73
C VAL A 143 -4.50 3.58 -7.16
N PRO A 144 -5.75 3.25 -7.53
CA PRO A 144 -6.94 3.82 -6.88
C PRO A 144 -6.97 3.45 -5.40
N VAL A 145 -7.24 4.42 -4.55
CA VAL A 145 -7.27 4.26 -3.08
C VAL A 145 -8.54 4.89 -2.53
N GLU A 146 -9.10 4.30 -1.48
CA GLU A 146 -10.33 4.79 -0.84
C GLU A 146 -10.02 5.92 0.14
N ASN A 147 -8.88 5.85 0.81
CA ASN A 147 -8.50 6.78 1.87
C ASN A 147 -7.18 7.48 1.51
N PRO A 148 -7.21 8.55 0.70
CA PRO A 148 -6.03 9.33 0.41
C PRO A 148 -5.44 9.98 1.67
N SER A 149 -4.18 10.38 1.59
CA SER A 149 -3.34 10.90 2.65
C SER A 149 -2.54 12.08 2.11
N PRO A 150 -2.92 13.33 2.46
CA PRO A 150 -2.15 14.51 2.07
C PRO A 150 -0.69 14.46 2.54
N ALA A 151 -0.43 13.82 3.69
CA ALA A 151 0.91 13.62 4.21
C ALA A 151 1.75 12.69 3.30
N ALA A 152 1.17 11.58 2.83
CA ALA A 152 1.85 10.67 1.91
C ALA A 152 2.09 11.35 0.56
N LEU A 153 1.09 12.09 0.05
CA LEU A 153 1.20 12.80 -1.22
C LEU A 153 2.34 13.82 -1.20
N ARG A 154 2.46 14.61 -0.12
CA ARG A 154 3.57 15.56 0.05
C ARG A 154 4.92 14.89 0.25
N ALA A 155 4.97 13.78 1.00
CA ALA A 155 6.23 13.16 1.37
C ALA A 155 6.84 12.30 0.26
N VAL A 156 6.01 11.58 -0.49
CA VAL A 156 6.44 10.55 -1.44
C VAL A 156 5.61 10.51 -2.73
N GLY A 157 4.71 11.46 -2.97
CA GLY A 157 4.00 11.58 -4.25
C GLY A 157 2.89 10.55 -4.51
N THR A 158 2.52 9.71 -3.54
CA THR A 158 1.38 8.76 -3.65
C THR A 158 0.19 9.22 -2.80
N PRO A 159 -1.06 9.03 -3.26
CA PRO A 159 -2.24 9.35 -2.47
C PRO A 159 -2.32 8.50 -1.20
N SER A 160 -1.75 7.30 -1.14
CA SER A 160 -1.70 6.50 0.10
C SER A 160 -0.62 5.44 -0.02
N VAL A 161 0.33 5.36 0.92
CA VAL A 161 1.33 4.28 0.91
C VAL A 161 0.67 2.94 1.27
N ALA A 162 -0.11 2.88 2.34
CA ALA A 162 -0.67 1.63 2.85
C ALA A 162 -1.62 0.96 1.83
N GLU A 163 -2.65 1.68 1.36
CA GLU A 163 -3.63 1.10 0.42
C GLU A 163 -3.00 0.82 -0.94
N ALA A 164 -2.23 1.78 -1.49
CA ALA A 164 -1.62 1.59 -2.80
C ALA A 164 -0.64 0.42 -2.79
N ALA A 165 0.17 0.26 -1.74
CA ALA A 165 1.14 -0.83 -1.66
C ALA A 165 0.45 -2.19 -1.47
N ALA A 166 -0.64 -2.27 -0.70
CA ALA A 166 -1.44 -3.49 -0.57
C ALA A 166 -2.03 -3.92 -1.93
N LEU A 167 -2.52 -2.95 -2.72
CA LEU A 167 -3.19 -3.17 -4.00
C LEU A 167 -2.25 -3.18 -5.22
N ALA A 168 -0.98 -2.84 -5.07
CA ALA A 168 -0.04 -2.68 -6.19
C ALA A 168 0.20 -3.98 -6.98
N GLY A 169 -0.01 -5.14 -6.35
CA GLY A 169 0.03 -6.46 -6.98
C GLY A 169 -1.28 -6.87 -7.68
N GLY A 170 -2.29 -5.99 -7.67
CA GLY A 170 -3.68 -6.31 -8.00
C GLY A 170 -4.40 -7.01 -6.85
N GLY A 171 -5.71 -7.22 -7.03
CA GLY A 171 -6.55 -7.87 -6.02
C GLY A 171 -7.65 -6.96 -5.49
N GLU A 172 -8.12 -7.27 -4.29
CA GLU A 172 -9.27 -6.64 -3.65
C GLU A 172 -8.89 -6.14 -2.26
N LEU A 173 -9.27 -4.89 -1.93
CA LEU A 173 -9.06 -4.31 -0.61
C LEU A 173 -10.06 -4.94 0.37
N LEU A 174 -9.56 -5.55 1.44
CA LEU A 174 -10.40 -6.16 2.49
C LEU A 174 -10.51 -5.26 3.72
N VAL A 175 -9.38 -4.64 4.07
CA VAL A 175 -9.29 -3.73 5.20
C VAL A 175 -8.73 -2.41 4.70
N PRO A 176 -9.56 -1.35 4.66
CA PRO A 176 -9.11 -0.01 4.33
C PRO A 176 -8.09 0.50 5.34
N LYS A 177 -7.46 1.64 5.02
CA LYS A 177 -6.38 2.22 5.84
C LYS A 177 -6.76 2.34 7.32
N ARG A 178 -6.04 1.61 8.17
CA ARG A 178 -6.03 1.77 9.63
C ARG A 178 -4.82 2.57 10.08
N ARG A 179 -4.87 3.12 11.29
CA ARG A 179 -3.78 3.87 11.91
C ARG A 179 -3.51 3.33 13.31
N SER A 180 -2.24 3.31 13.70
CA SER A 180 -1.85 3.01 15.08
C SER A 180 -2.35 4.08 16.05
N ALA A 181 -2.48 3.73 17.32
CA ALA A 181 -2.87 4.65 18.40
C ALA A 181 -1.96 4.51 19.63
N PRO A 182 -0.64 4.82 19.51
CA PRO A 182 0.28 4.74 20.64
C PRO A 182 -0.05 5.80 21.70
N ALA A 183 0.10 5.44 22.98
CA ALA A 183 -0.14 6.38 24.08
C ALA A 183 0.93 7.49 24.11
N GLY A 184 0.50 8.74 24.31
CA GLY A 184 1.39 9.87 24.56
C GLY A 184 2.14 10.42 23.34
N ARG A 185 1.88 9.92 22.12
CA ARG A 185 2.45 10.47 20.87
C ARG A 185 1.51 10.28 19.68
N PRO A 186 1.67 11.04 18.58
CA PRO A 186 0.90 10.83 17.37
C PRO A 186 1.13 9.44 16.75
N ALA A 187 0.11 8.96 16.02
CA ALA A 187 0.18 7.76 15.21
C ALA A 187 1.32 7.83 14.20
N GLY A 188 2.23 6.86 14.26
CA GLY A 188 3.37 6.75 13.34
C GLY A 188 3.14 5.78 12.18
N VAL A 189 2.13 4.92 12.27
CA VAL A 189 1.97 3.79 11.35
C VAL A 189 0.55 3.73 10.80
N THR A 190 0.45 3.33 9.53
CA THR A 190 -0.79 3.00 8.85
C THR A 190 -0.65 1.66 8.15
N CYS A 191 -1.71 0.85 8.12
CA CYS A 191 -1.75 -0.39 7.35
C CYS A 191 -3.06 -0.54 6.58
N ALA A 192 -3.03 -1.34 5.52
CA ALA A 192 -4.21 -1.78 4.77
C ALA A 192 -3.99 -3.23 4.31
N ILE A 193 -5.06 -4.00 4.14
CA ILE A 193 -4.96 -5.44 3.83
C ILE A 193 -5.72 -5.71 2.54
N ALA A 194 -5.05 -6.32 1.57
CA ALA A 194 -5.65 -6.74 0.31
C ALA A 194 -5.49 -8.24 0.09
N ARG A 195 -6.47 -8.84 -0.58
CA ARG A 195 -6.42 -10.21 -1.06
C ARG A 195 -5.81 -10.23 -2.45
N LEU A 196 -4.77 -11.04 -2.65
CA LEU A 196 -4.14 -11.17 -3.96
C LEU A 196 -5.12 -11.78 -4.98
N GLY A 197 -5.24 -11.18 -6.15
CA GLY A 197 -6.00 -11.77 -7.25
C GLY A 197 -5.39 -13.09 -7.72
N SER A 198 -6.20 -14.10 -8.02
CA SER A 198 -5.75 -15.23 -8.84
C SER A 198 -5.37 -14.67 -10.19
N ARG A 199 -4.11 -14.85 -10.60
CA ARG A 199 -3.80 -14.79 -12.02
C ARG A 199 -4.56 -15.92 -12.68
N THR A 200 -5.68 -15.63 -13.33
CA THR A 200 -6.17 -16.49 -14.40
C THR A 200 -5.11 -16.38 -15.50
N PRO A 201 -4.41 -17.47 -15.88
CA PRO A 201 -3.61 -17.41 -17.10
C PRO A 201 -4.56 -17.10 -18.24
N SER A 202 -4.32 -15.99 -18.94
CA SER A 202 -4.98 -15.69 -20.20
C SER A 202 -4.54 -16.74 -21.21
N THR A 203 -5.35 -17.80 -21.37
CA THR A 203 -5.22 -18.71 -22.50
C THR A 203 -5.61 -17.94 -23.76
N THR A 204 -4.65 -17.30 -24.41
CA THR A 204 -4.78 -16.96 -25.82
C THR A 204 -4.79 -18.27 -26.59
N ALA A 205 -5.98 -18.76 -26.93
CA ALA A 205 -6.13 -19.85 -27.88
C ALA A 205 -5.59 -19.38 -29.23
N VAL A 206 -4.35 -19.76 -29.56
CA VAL A 206 -3.86 -19.71 -30.94
C VAL A 206 -4.59 -20.82 -31.69
N THR A 207 -5.67 -20.45 -32.37
CA THR A 207 -6.33 -21.32 -33.34
C THR A 207 -5.34 -21.61 -34.47
N ARG A 208 -4.76 -22.81 -34.46
CA ARG A 208 -3.93 -23.28 -35.56
C ARG A 208 -4.86 -23.60 -36.75
N PRO A 209 -4.66 -23.02 -37.94
CA PRO A 209 -5.48 -23.38 -39.09
C PRO A 209 -5.19 -24.84 -39.48
N GLN A 210 -6.25 -25.65 -39.53
CA GLN A 210 -6.21 -27.01 -40.04
C GLN A 210 -5.97 -26.90 -41.55
N ARG A 211 -4.83 -27.38 -42.05
CA ARG A 211 -4.64 -27.54 -43.50
C ARG A 211 -5.41 -28.79 -43.95
N THR A 212 -6.28 -28.58 -44.93
CA THR A 212 -6.95 -29.59 -45.76
C THR A 212 -5.96 -30.44 -46.54
#